data_AF-A0A058YZW7-F1
#
_entry.id   AF-A0A058YZW7-F1
#
_cell.length_a   1.000
_cell.length_b   1.000
_cell.length_c   1.000
_cell.angle_alpha   90.00
_cell.angle_beta   90.00
_cell.angle_gamma   90.00
#
_symmetry.space_group_name_H-M   'P 1'
#
loop_
_entity.id
_entity.type
_entity.pdbx_description
1 polymer ?
#
loop_
_entity_poly.entity_id
_entity_poly.type
_entity_poly.pdbx_seq_one_letter_code
_entity_poly.pdbx_strand_id
1 'polypeptide(L)'
;MFSVSKLSRDAMPLMRQAYLRISPTVMPVRHLNLHEYQSKDLMNEYGINTQKFKLVTSADGAADVASSLNVPEYVIKAQVHAGGRGKGTLSSGLKGGVHLTRDPKVAEDLTRQMLGYNIFTQQTPPEGVTVKSVMIAQALDIAHESYFAILMDRGFGGPVLVASPQGGMDIEAVAEETPELIYKQAVDISKGLAPADVMDLVEKMGFTDDKSKAEAADQIARLYKLFIDVDATQVEINPFGKDTDGNVIEIRCHLAH
;
A
#
# COMPACT_ATOMS: atom_id res chain seq x y z
N MET A 1 21.66 55.26 51.06
CA MET A 1 23.09 55.54 51.33
C MET A 1 23.56 54.54 52.38
N PHE A 2 24.72 53.93 52.16
CA PHE A 2 25.44 52.90 52.95
C PHE A 2 25.10 51.41 52.72
N SER A 3 26.04 50.80 51.99
CA SER A 3 26.35 49.38 51.82
C SER A 3 27.21 48.90 53.00
N VAL A 4 27.09 47.63 53.41
CA VAL A 4 28.24 46.88 53.96
C VAL A 4 28.18 45.40 53.55
N SER A 5 29.32 44.99 53.03
CA SER A 5 29.90 43.71 52.62
C SER A 5 29.90 42.51 53.60
N LYS A 6 29.87 41.31 52.98
CA LYS A 6 30.73 40.09 53.14
C LYS A 6 30.79 39.31 54.46
N LEU A 7 31.06 37.99 54.26
CA LEU A 7 31.53 36.92 55.17
C LEU A 7 30.41 36.01 55.72
N SER A 8 30.51 34.67 55.81
CA SER A 8 31.47 33.67 55.33
C SER A 8 30.92 32.26 55.65
N ARG A 9 31.60 31.21 55.15
CA ARG A 9 31.76 29.85 55.71
C ARG A 9 30.60 28.86 55.61
N ASP A 10 30.79 27.92 54.67
CA ASP A 10 30.85 26.48 54.90
C ASP A 10 30.04 25.87 56.04
N ALA A 11 29.05 25.03 55.69
CA ALA A 11 28.93 23.66 56.21
C ALA A 11 27.82 22.85 55.51
N MET A 12 28.25 21.85 54.72
CA MET A 12 27.63 20.52 54.49
C MET A 12 26.27 20.37 53.75
N PRO A 13 25.95 19.18 53.21
CA PRO A 13 26.81 18.13 52.66
C PRO A 13 26.31 17.59 51.29
N LEU A 14 27.19 16.80 50.66
CA LEU A 14 26.89 15.88 49.55
C LEU A 14 25.56 15.13 49.72
N MET A 15 24.57 15.44 48.88
CA MET A 15 23.50 14.51 48.53
C MET A 15 23.50 14.26 47.02
N ARG A 16 24.00 13.07 46.68
CA ARG A 16 23.73 12.26 45.49
C ARG A 16 22.83 12.92 44.43
N GLN A 17 23.43 13.45 43.36
CA GLN A 17 22.81 13.40 42.03
C GLN A 17 23.32 12.16 41.31
N ALA A 18 22.65 11.05 41.60
CA ALA A 18 22.66 9.90 40.72
C ALA A 18 21.24 9.77 40.16
N TYR A 19 21.15 9.42 38.87
CA TYR A 19 19.94 9.09 38.08
C TYR A 19 19.14 10.33 37.60
N LEU A 20 18.83 10.51 36.32
CA LEU A 20 18.62 9.56 35.23
C LEU A 20 19.33 10.02 33.94
N ARG A 21 20.22 9.17 33.41
CA ARG A 21 20.42 9.16 31.95
C ARG A 21 19.15 8.57 31.37
N ILE A 22 18.31 9.40 30.77
CA ILE A 22 17.22 8.93 29.91
C ILE A 22 17.92 8.26 28.73
N SER A 23 17.99 6.93 28.76
CA SER A 23 18.34 6.16 27.57
C SER A 23 17.35 6.58 26.48
N PRO A 24 17.81 6.91 25.25
CA PRO A 24 16.88 7.14 24.16
C PRO A 24 16.05 5.87 24.03
N THR A 25 14.75 5.98 24.29
CA THR A 25 13.80 4.90 24.04
C THR A 25 13.90 4.63 22.55
N VAL A 26 14.53 3.52 22.18
CA VAL A 26 14.51 3.06 20.80
C VAL A 26 13.04 2.75 20.51
N MET A 27 12.35 3.68 19.86
CA MET A 27 11.00 3.42 19.40
C MET A 27 11.11 2.28 18.39
N PRO A 28 10.38 1.18 18.58
CA PRO A 28 10.37 0.11 17.59
C PRO A 28 9.86 0.68 16.28
N VAL A 29 10.73 0.71 15.27
CA VAL A 29 10.35 1.08 13.91
C VAL A 29 9.87 -0.20 13.24
N ARG A 30 8.62 -0.18 12.79
CA ARG A 30 8.05 -1.30 12.06
C ARG A 30 8.43 -1.12 10.59
N HIS A 31 9.11 -2.13 10.03
CA HIS A 31 9.68 -2.11 8.68
C HIS A 31 9.11 -3.25 7.82
N LEU A 32 7.88 -3.69 8.09
CA LEU A 32 7.29 -4.78 7.34
C LEU A 32 6.42 -4.22 6.21
N ASN A 33 6.96 -4.29 4.99
CA ASN A 33 6.18 -4.08 3.78
C ASN A 33 5.94 -5.44 3.14
N LEU A 34 4.68 -5.78 2.88
CA LEU A 34 4.37 -6.99 2.13
C LEU A 34 4.60 -6.78 0.63
N HIS A 35 4.97 -7.85 -0.07
CA HIS A 35 4.87 -7.86 -1.53
C HIS A 35 3.40 -7.82 -1.97
N GLU A 36 3.14 -7.32 -3.17
CA GLU A 36 1.78 -7.21 -3.74
C GLU A 36 1.04 -8.55 -3.69
N TYR A 37 1.70 -9.67 -4.02
CA TYR A 37 1.06 -10.99 -3.95
C TYR A 37 0.67 -11.40 -2.52
N GLN A 38 1.52 -11.09 -1.52
CA GLN A 38 1.26 -11.44 -0.12
C GLN A 38 0.09 -10.62 0.43
N SER A 39 0.07 -9.32 0.11
CA SER A 39 -1.05 -8.46 0.44
C SER A 39 -2.35 -8.96 -0.19
N LYS A 40 -2.31 -9.42 -1.45
CA LYS A 40 -3.51 -9.98 -2.11
C LYS A 40 -3.97 -11.30 -1.51
N ASP A 41 -3.06 -12.22 -1.20
CA ASP A 41 -3.41 -13.47 -0.51
C ASP A 41 -4.09 -13.17 0.82
N LEU A 42 -3.52 -12.26 1.60
CA LEU A 42 -4.11 -11.83 2.87
C LEU A 42 -5.46 -11.14 2.68
N MET A 43 -5.63 -10.28 1.68
CA MET A 43 -6.91 -9.65 1.36
C MET A 43 -7.98 -10.71 1.00
N ASN A 44 -7.63 -11.71 0.20
CA ASN A 44 -8.54 -12.79 -0.18
C ASN A 44 -9.07 -13.56 1.06
N GLU A 45 -8.24 -13.74 2.09
CA GLU A 45 -8.66 -14.37 3.36
C GLU A 45 -9.75 -13.57 4.10
N TYR A 46 -9.83 -12.26 3.88
CA TYR A 46 -10.85 -11.36 4.44
C TYR A 46 -12.07 -11.18 3.53
N GLY A 47 -12.13 -11.91 2.42
CA GLY A 47 -13.19 -11.82 1.42
C GLY A 47 -13.15 -10.52 0.62
N ILE A 48 -11.95 -9.95 0.48
CA ILE A 48 -11.70 -8.74 -0.30
C ILE A 48 -11.46 -9.15 -1.77
N ASN A 49 -12.06 -8.44 -2.72
CA ASN A 49 -12.15 -8.80 -4.13
C ASN A 49 -10.86 -8.45 -4.89
N THR A 50 -9.83 -9.30 -4.79
CA THR A 50 -8.58 -9.05 -5.50
C THR A 50 -8.56 -9.60 -6.93
N GLN A 51 -7.82 -8.94 -7.81
CA GLN A 51 -7.49 -9.42 -9.15
C GLN A 51 -6.88 -10.84 -9.09
N LYS A 52 -7.46 -11.78 -9.84
CA LYS A 52 -6.94 -13.15 -9.98
C LYS A 52 -5.47 -13.15 -10.40
N PHE A 53 -4.65 -13.95 -9.72
CA PHE A 53 -3.23 -14.06 -10.01
C PHE A 53 -2.64 -15.42 -9.66
N LYS A 54 -1.42 -15.66 -10.18
CA LYS A 54 -0.52 -16.72 -9.79
C LYS A 54 0.90 -16.16 -9.65
N LEU A 55 1.60 -16.64 -8.63
CA LEU A 55 3.02 -16.33 -8.43
C LEU A 55 3.87 -17.38 -9.15
N VAL A 56 4.93 -16.94 -9.83
CA VAL A 56 5.94 -17.80 -10.44
C VAL A 56 7.32 -17.43 -9.92
N THR A 57 8.11 -18.45 -9.54
CA THR A 57 9.51 -18.33 -9.11
C THR A 57 10.48 -19.02 -10.06
N SER A 58 9.96 -19.60 -11.14
CA SER A 58 10.69 -20.17 -12.27
C SER A 58 10.04 -19.69 -13.56
N ALA A 59 10.84 -19.46 -14.59
CA ALA A 59 10.32 -19.18 -15.92
C ALA A 59 9.76 -20.46 -16.56
N ASP A 60 10.38 -21.61 -16.30
CA ASP A 60 9.93 -22.88 -16.86
C ASP A 60 8.53 -23.22 -16.30
N GLY A 61 7.57 -23.41 -17.21
CA GLY A 61 6.16 -23.67 -16.87
C GLY A 61 5.32 -22.41 -16.62
N ALA A 62 5.89 -21.21 -16.77
CA ALA A 62 5.14 -19.96 -16.61
C ALA A 62 4.00 -19.83 -17.65
N ALA A 63 4.15 -20.39 -18.85
CA ALA A 63 3.09 -20.42 -19.86
C ALA A 63 1.90 -21.29 -19.43
N ASP A 64 2.16 -22.43 -18.78
CA ASP A 64 1.10 -23.31 -18.25
C ASP A 64 0.38 -22.63 -17.08
N VAL A 65 1.13 -21.97 -16.19
CA VAL A 65 0.57 -21.19 -15.09
C VAL A 65 -0.30 -20.05 -15.61
N ALA A 66 0.15 -19.30 -16.62
CA ALA A 66 -0.62 -18.26 -17.26
C ALA A 66 -1.92 -18.84 -17.85
N SER A 67 -1.82 -19.92 -18.64
CA SER A 67 -2.98 -20.57 -19.25
C SER A 67 -4.00 -21.06 -18.22
N SER A 68 -3.54 -21.51 -17.05
CA SER A 68 -4.41 -21.98 -15.95
C SER A 68 -5.30 -20.89 -15.34
N LEU A 69 -4.95 -19.61 -15.51
CA LEU A 69 -5.80 -18.50 -15.06
C LEU A 69 -7.11 -18.41 -15.86
N ASN A 70 -7.12 -18.92 -17.09
CA ASN A 70 -8.27 -18.90 -18.00
C ASN A 70 -8.87 -17.49 -18.18
N VAL A 71 -8.02 -16.54 -18.58
CA VAL A 71 -8.37 -15.13 -18.78
C VAL A 71 -7.92 -14.66 -20.16
N PRO A 72 -8.59 -13.65 -20.75
CA PRO A 72 -8.30 -13.22 -22.12
C PRO A 72 -6.96 -12.51 -22.27
N GLU A 73 -6.47 -11.89 -21.20
CA GLU A 73 -5.24 -11.09 -21.20
C GLU A 73 -4.58 -11.13 -19.82
N TYR A 74 -3.24 -11.08 -19.82
CA TYR A 74 -2.39 -11.24 -18.66
C TYR A 74 -1.59 -9.96 -18.39
N VAL A 75 -1.41 -9.63 -17.11
CA VAL A 75 -0.47 -8.63 -16.61
C VAL A 75 0.68 -9.36 -15.89
N ILE A 76 1.90 -9.15 -16.36
CA ILE A 76 3.12 -9.77 -15.83
C ILE A 76 3.84 -8.70 -15.02
N LYS A 77 3.97 -8.90 -13.71
CA LYS A 77 4.49 -7.91 -12.76
C LYS A 77 5.68 -8.45 -11.98
N ALA A 78 6.84 -7.80 -12.11
CA ALA A 78 7.97 -8.05 -11.23
C ALA A 78 7.60 -7.76 -9.76
N GLN A 79 7.92 -8.70 -8.87
CA GLN A 79 7.66 -8.56 -7.44
C GLN A 79 8.90 -8.02 -6.72
N VAL A 80 8.86 -6.73 -6.40
CA VAL A 80 9.84 -6.02 -5.56
C VAL A 80 9.07 -5.03 -4.67
N HIS A 81 9.64 -4.64 -3.53
CA HIS A 81 9.00 -3.65 -2.64
C HIS A 81 9.05 -2.22 -3.19
N ALA A 82 9.99 -1.93 -4.10
CA ALA A 82 10.09 -0.62 -4.72
C ALA A 82 8.92 -0.37 -5.69
N GLY A 83 8.32 0.81 -5.61
CA GLY A 83 7.35 1.31 -6.59
C GLY A 83 8.02 1.77 -7.89
N GLY A 84 7.22 2.34 -8.78
CA GLY A 84 7.70 2.83 -10.09
C GLY A 84 8.08 1.72 -11.09
N ARG A 85 7.71 0.45 -10.81
CA ARG A 85 8.08 -0.74 -11.60
C ARG A 85 7.77 -0.60 -13.09
N GLY A 86 6.63 -0.01 -13.45
CA GLY A 86 6.23 0.16 -14.86
C GLY A 86 7.20 1.00 -15.70
N LYS A 87 7.86 2.00 -15.08
CA LYS A 87 8.87 2.85 -15.72
C LYS A 87 10.31 2.36 -15.47
N GLY A 88 10.47 1.25 -14.75
CA GLY A 88 11.78 0.71 -14.40
C GLY A 88 12.51 0.11 -15.61
N THR A 89 13.77 -0.26 -15.44
CA THR A 89 14.55 -1.02 -16.43
C THR A 89 15.19 -2.21 -15.74
N LEU A 90 15.33 -3.34 -16.41
CA LEU A 90 15.98 -4.53 -15.87
C LEU A 90 17.39 -4.70 -16.43
N SER A 91 18.28 -5.32 -15.66
CA SER A 91 19.63 -5.66 -16.10
C SER A 91 19.68 -6.67 -17.25
N SER A 92 18.56 -7.35 -17.57
CA SER A 92 18.39 -8.14 -18.79
C SER A 92 18.27 -7.31 -20.07
N GLY A 93 18.03 -6.01 -19.95
CA GLY A 93 17.72 -5.11 -21.07
C GLY A 93 16.21 -4.87 -21.27
N LEU A 94 15.34 -5.60 -20.54
CA LEU A 94 13.89 -5.40 -20.58
C LEU A 94 13.52 -4.03 -19.99
N LYS A 95 12.71 -3.26 -20.73
CA LYS A 95 12.17 -1.97 -20.26
C LYS A 95 10.80 -2.20 -19.63
N GLY A 96 10.61 -1.71 -18.41
CA GLY A 96 9.42 -1.89 -17.60
C GLY A 96 9.40 -3.21 -16.85
N GLY A 97 8.95 -3.18 -15.59
CA GLY A 97 8.68 -4.35 -14.75
C GLY A 97 7.19 -4.76 -14.75
N VAL A 98 6.37 -4.17 -15.61
CA VAL A 98 4.94 -4.47 -15.76
C VAL A 98 4.62 -4.53 -17.25
N HIS A 99 4.08 -5.66 -17.72
CA HIS A 99 3.81 -5.91 -19.14
C HIS A 99 2.45 -6.58 -19.34
N LEU A 100 1.81 -6.30 -20.47
CA LEU A 100 0.54 -6.91 -20.89
C LEU A 100 0.79 -7.89 -22.04
N THR A 101 0.11 -9.02 -22.03
CA THR A 101 0.12 -9.97 -23.15
C THR A 101 -1.13 -10.84 -23.15
N ARG A 102 -1.55 -11.29 -24.33
CA ARG A 102 -2.62 -12.29 -24.51
C ARG A 102 -2.06 -13.69 -24.77
N ASP A 103 -0.76 -13.78 -25.04
CA ASP A 103 -0.08 -15.05 -25.33
C ASP A 103 0.64 -15.56 -24.07
N PRO A 104 0.27 -16.74 -23.55
CA PRO A 104 0.97 -17.39 -22.43
C PRO A 104 2.46 -17.60 -22.68
N LYS A 105 2.90 -17.84 -23.92
CA LYS A 105 4.33 -18.00 -24.25
C LYS A 105 5.10 -16.70 -24.07
N VAL A 106 4.50 -15.58 -24.50
CA VAL A 106 5.07 -14.26 -24.25
C VAL A 106 5.13 -13.96 -22.75
N ALA A 107 4.15 -14.44 -21.96
CA ALA A 107 4.21 -14.31 -20.50
C ALA A 107 5.40 -15.05 -19.89
N GLU A 108 5.73 -16.24 -20.40
CA GLU A 108 6.93 -16.99 -20.02
C GLU A 108 8.22 -16.26 -20.42
N ASP A 109 8.32 -15.76 -21.65
CA ASP A 109 9.50 -15.03 -22.13
C ASP A 109 9.76 -13.75 -21.33
N LEU A 110 8.70 -13.03 -20.97
CA LEU A 110 8.77 -11.87 -20.07
C LEU A 110 9.23 -12.28 -18.68
N THR A 111 8.66 -13.36 -18.13
CA THR A 111 9.05 -13.91 -16.82
C THR A 111 10.54 -14.28 -16.80
N ARG A 112 11.05 -14.91 -17.87
CA ARG A 112 12.46 -15.28 -18.05
C ARG A 112 13.40 -14.06 -18.08
N GLN A 113 12.96 -12.96 -18.66
CA GLN A 113 13.69 -11.69 -18.69
C GLN A 113 13.61 -10.91 -17.38
N MET A 114 12.70 -11.29 -16.46
CA MET A 114 12.55 -10.67 -15.15
C MET A 114 13.29 -11.43 -14.05
N LEU A 115 13.03 -12.74 -13.91
CA LEU A 115 13.54 -13.54 -12.81
C LEU A 115 15.07 -13.58 -12.79
N GLY A 116 15.65 -13.32 -11.62
CA GLY A 116 17.10 -13.32 -11.40
C GLY A 116 17.83 -12.06 -11.85
N TYR A 117 17.16 -11.14 -12.55
CA TYR A 117 17.71 -9.85 -12.95
C TYR A 117 17.40 -8.75 -11.93
N ASN A 118 18.18 -7.68 -11.95
CA ASN A 118 17.95 -6.51 -11.10
C ASN A 118 17.05 -5.52 -11.83
N ILE A 119 16.00 -5.06 -11.17
CA ILE A 119 15.18 -3.94 -11.62
C ILE A 119 15.67 -2.63 -10.99
N PHE A 120 15.76 -1.59 -11.81
CA PHE A 120 16.11 -0.23 -11.44
C PHE A 120 14.86 0.64 -11.58
N THR A 121 14.46 1.32 -10.51
CA THR A 121 13.38 2.31 -10.49
C THR A 121 13.87 3.58 -9.77
N GLN A 122 13.05 4.64 -9.75
CA GLN A 122 13.38 5.84 -8.98
C GLN A 122 13.47 5.60 -7.46
N GLN A 123 12.91 4.47 -6.98
CA GLN A 123 12.83 4.11 -5.57
C GLN A 123 13.78 2.95 -5.20
N THR A 124 14.58 2.43 -6.15
CA THR A 124 15.59 1.39 -5.85
C THR A 124 16.96 2.02 -5.55
N PRO A 125 17.82 1.32 -4.79
CA PRO A 125 19.24 1.65 -4.71
C PRO A 125 19.93 1.69 -6.09
N PRO A 126 21.11 2.34 -6.23
CA PRO A 126 21.86 2.39 -7.49
C PRO A 126 22.17 1.02 -8.11
N GLU A 127 22.33 -0.01 -7.29
CA GLU A 127 22.56 -1.41 -7.69
C GLU A 127 21.30 -2.15 -8.15
N GLY A 128 20.12 -1.54 -7.99
CA GLY A 128 18.82 -2.14 -8.28
C GLY A 128 18.41 -3.20 -7.27
N VAL A 129 17.28 -3.87 -7.52
CA VAL A 129 16.76 -4.94 -6.66
C VAL A 129 16.54 -6.20 -7.50
N THR A 130 17.05 -7.35 -7.04
CA THR A 130 16.87 -8.62 -7.73
C THR A 130 15.41 -9.07 -7.69
N VAL A 131 14.83 -9.36 -8.84
CA VAL A 131 13.49 -9.91 -8.97
C VAL A 131 13.53 -11.41 -8.71
N LYS A 132 13.03 -11.84 -7.55
CA LYS A 132 13.00 -13.26 -7.14
C LYS A 132 11.71 -13.99 -7.50
N SER A 133 10.65 -13.23 -7.77
CA SER A 133 9.36 -13.77 -8.17
C SER A 133 8.65 -12.80 -9.12
N VAL A 134 7.77 -13.34 -9.95
CA VAL A 134 6.95 -12.60 -10.89
C VAL A 134 5.51 -13.02 -10.65
N MET A 135 4.60 -12.05 -10.70
CA MET A 135 3.17 -12.31 -10.62
C MET A 135 2.57 -12.25 -12.01
N ILE A 136 1.83 -13.28 -12.39
CA ILE A 136 1.01 -13.33 -13.60
C ILE A 136 -0.44 -13.14 -13.14
N ALA A 137 -1.08 -12.07 -13.57
CA ALA A 137 -2.42 -11.69 -13.13
C ALA A 137 -3.36 -11.46 -14.30
N GLN A 138 -4.67 -11.53 -14.05
CA GLN A 138 -5.69 -11.18 -15.03
C GLN A 138 -5.62 -9.69 -15.39
N ALA A 139 -5.53 -9.30 -16.66
CA ALA A 139 -5.79 -7.92 -17.05
C ALA A 139 -7.30 -7.62 -16.91
N LEU A 140 -7.62 -6.48 -16.30
CA LEU A 140 -8.99 -6.05 -16.05
C LEU A 140 -9.26 -4.77 -16.82
N ASP A 141 -10.40 -4.72 -17.49
CA ASP A 141 -10.94 -3.49 -18.09
C ASP A 141 -11.66 -2.70 -17.00
N ILE A 142 -11.09 -1.57 -16.63
CA ILE A 142 -11.55 -0.79 -15.48
C ILE A 142 -12.41 0.36 -15.98
N ALA A 143 -13.67 0.39 -15.54
CA ALA A 143 -14.61 1.45 -15.89
C ALA A 143 -14.44 2.70 -15.02
N HIS A 144 -13.95 2.53 -13.79
CA HIS A 144 -13.73 3.61 -12.84
C HIS A 144 -12.58 3.28 -11.89
N GLU A 145 -11.66 4.23 -11.70
CA GLU A 145 -10.50 4.12 -10.82
C GLU A 145 -10.54 5.23 -9.78
N SER A 146 -10.49 4.84 -8.50
CA SER A 146 -10.35 5.74 -7.36
C SER A 146 -9.13 5.35 -6.52
N TYR A 147 -8.77 6.20 -5.57
CA TYR A 147 -7.75 5.94 -4.58
C TYR A 147 -8.42 5.70 -3.22
N PHE A 148 -7.94 4.70 -2.48
CA PHE A 148 -8.38 4.46 -1.11
C PHE A 148 -7.20 4.02 -0.23
N ALA A 149 -7.11 4.58 0.96
CA ALA A 149 -6.15 4.16 1.97
C ALA A 149 -6.74 4.26 3.38
N ILE A 150 -6.17 3.45 4.28
CA ILE A 150 -6.39 3.50 5.73
C ILE A 150 -5.02 3.68 6.34
N LEU A 151 -4.84 4.70 7.17
CA LEU A 151 -3.57 4.95 7.84
C LEU A 151 -3.78 5.34 9.30
N MET A 152 -2.81 5.01 10.15
CA MET A 152 -2.80 5.46 11.53
C MET A 152 -2.30 6.90 11.60
N ASP A 153 -3.21 7.87 11.76
CA ASP A 153 -2.88 9.29 11.79
C ASP A 153 -2.54 9.76 13.21
N ARG A 154 -1.38 10.40 13.36
CA ARG A 154 -0.90 10.87 14.66
C ARG A 154 -1.63 12.12 15.17
N GLY A 155 -2.13 12.96 14.26
CA GLY A 155 -2.89 14.16 14.60
C GLY A 155 -4.27 13.82 15.16
N PHE A 156 -4.93 12.81 14.60
CA PHE A 156 -6.20 12.29 15.11
C PHE A 156 -6.04 11.29 16.24
N GLY A 157 -4.86 10.66 16.37
CA GLY A 157 -4.60 9.64 17.38
C GLY A 157 -5.35 8.33 17.10
N GLY A 158 -5.56 8.01 15.83
CA GLY A 158 -6.35 6.85 15.41
C GLY A 158 -6.39 6.64 13.90
N PRO A 159 -7.13 5.64 13.42
CA PRO A 159 -7.26 5.33 12.00
C PRO A 159 -7.97 6.46 11.25
N VAL A 160 -7.48 6.78 10.05
CA VAL A 160 -8.11 7.72 9.11
C VAL A 160 -8.24 7.03 7.77
N LEU A 161 -9.46 7.06 7.20
CA LEU A 161 -9.70 6.71 5.81
C LEU A 161 -9.33 7.91 4.95
N VAL A 162 -8.55 7.68 3.89
CA VAL A 162 -8.21 8.68 2.89
C VAL A 162 -8.68 8.17 1.55
N ALA A 163 -9.45 8.98 0.82
CA ALA A 163 -9.96 8.59 -0.48
C ALA A 163 -9.92 9.74 -1.48
N SER A 164 -9.84 9.40 -2.76
CA SER A 164 -9.94 10.36 -3.86
C SER A 164 -10.60 9.72 -5.07
N PRO A 165 -11.43 10.45 -5.85
CA PRO A 165 -11.94 9.96 -7.13
C PRO A 165 -10.86 9.86 -8.21
N GLN A 166 -9.64 10.34 -7.96
CA GLN A 166 -8.49 10.22 -8.86
C GLN A 166 -7.63 9.00 -8.48
N GLY A 167 -7.97 7.83 -9.01
CA GLY A 167 -7.15 6.62 -8.93
C GLY A 167 -6.07 6.54 -10.00
N GLY A 168 -5.16 5.58 -9.86
CA GLY A 168 -4.14 5.24 -10.86
C GLY A 168 -2.92 6.17 -10.92
N MET A 169 -2.93 7.25 -10.12
CA MET A 169 -1.85 8.24 -10.03
C MET A 169 -1.27 8.36 -8.62
N ASP A 170 -0.20 9.15 -8.49
CA ASP A 170 0.49 9.39 -7.21
C ASP A 170 -0.36 10.28 -6.30
N ILE A 171 -0.66 9.84 -5.08
CA ILE A 171 -1.60 10.55 -4.21
C ILE A 171 -0.99 11.86 -3.69
N GLU A 172 0.33 11.93 -3.57
CA GLU A 172 1.10 13.12 -3.23
C GLU A 172 0.91 14.22 -4.27
N ALA A 173 0.92 13.87 -5.56
CA ALA A 173 0.65 14.82 -6.63
C ALA A 173 -0.78 15.35 -6.57
N VAL A 174 -1.76 14.50 -6.28
CA VAL A 174 -3.16 14.93 -6.06
C VAL A 174 -3.23 15.88 -4.86
N ALA A 175 -2.49 15.61 -3.78
CA ALA A 175 -2.47 16.45 -2.58
C ALA A 175 -1.86 17.84 -2.82
N GLU A 176 -0.94 17.97 -3.77
CA GLU A 176 -0.32 19.24 -4.14
C GLU A 176 -1.14 20.01 -5.18
N GLU A 177 -1.65 19.32 -6.21
CA GLU A 177 -2.29 19.95 -7.37
C GLU A 177 -3.80 20.14 -7.21
N THR A 178 -4.49 19.16 -6.60
CA THR A 178 -5.97 19.15 -6.44
C THR A 178 -6.38 18.64 -5.05
N PRO A 179 -5.93 19.31 -3.97
CA PRO A 179 -6.16 18.87 -2.58
C PRO A 179 -7.65 18.73 -2.22
N GLU A 180 -8.54 19.43 -2.91
CA GLU A 180 -10.00 19.35 -2.73
C GLU A 180 -10.60 18.00 -3.14
N LEU A 181 -9.86 17.18 -3.89
CA LEU A 181 -10.25 15.84 -4.28
C LEU A 181 -9.79 14.78 -3.26
N ILE A 182 -9.10 15.18 -2.19
CA ILE A 182 -8.71 14.28 -1.10
C ILE A 182 -9.69 14.42 0.06
N TYR A 183 -10.42 13.33 0.30
CA TYR A 183 -11.36 13.21 1.39
C TYR A 183 -10.74 12.41 2.53
N LYS A 184 -10.90 12.89 3.76
CA LYS A 184 -10.40 12.24 4.97
C LYS A 184 -11.55 12.02 5.94
N GLN A 185 -11.68 10.79 6.43
CA GLN A 185 -12.66 10.40 7.44
C GLN A 185 -11.94 9.76 8.63
N ALA A 186 -11.92 10.46 9.77
CA ALA A 186 -11.37 9.91 11.01
C ALA A 186 -12.30 8.86 11.59
N VAL A 187 -11.74 7.76 12.11
CA VAL A 187 -12.49 6.66 12.70
C VAL A 187 -12.15 6.55 14.18
N ASP A 188 -13.18 6.57 15.02
CA ASP A 188 -13.03 6.24 16.44
C ASP A 188 -12.73 4.75 16.56
N ILE A 189 -11.50 4.40 16.90
CA ILE A 189 -11.04 3.00 16.97
C ILE A 189 -11.86 2.15 17.96
N SER A 190 -12.49 2.75 18.96
CA SER A 190 -13.31 2.04 19.94
C SER A 190 -14.72 1.74 19.41
N LYS A 191 -15.22 2.55 18.48
CA LYS A 191 -16.55 2.40 17.87
C LYS A 191 -16.51 1.68 16.52
N GLY A 192 -15.40 1.79 15.79
CA GLY A 192 -15.25 1.30 14.43
C GLY A 192 -15.94 2.18 13.40
N LEU A 193 -16.10 1.65 12.19
CA LEU A 193 -16.69 2.36 11.06
C LEU A 193 -18.17 2.62 11.24
N ALA A 194 -18.60 3.87 10.97
CA ALA A 194 -20.00 4.20 10.82
C ALA A 194 -20.43 3.97 9.36
N PRO A 195 -21.50 3.18 9.08
CA PRO A 195 -21.94 2.90 7.71
C PRO A 195 -22.27 4.15 6.89
N ALA A 196 -22.82 5.18 7.54
CA ALA A 196 -23.14 6.45 6.87
C ALA A 196 -21.89 7.18 6.37
N ASP A 197 -20.81 7.19 7.17
CA ASP A 197 -19.55 7.83 6.81
C ASP A 197 -18.86 7.08 5.67
N VAL A 198 -18.92 5.75 5.67
CA VAL A 198 -18.39 4.91 4.58
C VAL A 198 -19.16 5.18 3.29
N MET A 199 -20.50 5.27 3.35
CA MET A 199 -21.31 5.54 2.17
C MET A 199 -21.03 6.94 1.59
N ASP A 200 -20.94 7.97 2.42
CA ASP A 200 -20.56 9.33 1.99
C ASP A 200 -19.18 9.34 1.33
N LEU A 201 -18.21 8.60 1.87
CA LEU A 201 -16.88 8.46 1.27
C LEU A 201 -16.92 7.78 -0.10
N VAL A 202 -17.69 6.71 -0.24
CA VAL A 202 -17.88 5.97 -1.50
C VAL A 202 -18.50 6.85 -2.59
N GLU A 203 -19.47 7.70 -2.24
CA GLU A 203 -20.05 8.66 -3.19
C GLU A 203 -19.00 9.70 -3.64
N LYS A 204 -18.18 10.20 -2.71
CA LYS A 204 -17.07 11.12 -3.01
C LYS A 204 -15.97 10.49 -3.86
N MET A 205 -15.78 9.18 -3.76
CA MET A 205 -14.88 8.40 -4.63
C MET A 205 -15.41 8.24 -6.06
N GLY A 206 -16.63 8.70 -6.36
CA GLY A 206 -17.21 8.70 -7.70
C GLY A 206 -18.01 7.45 -8.06
N PHE A 207 -18.34 6.60 -7.08
CA PHE A 207 -19.27 5.49 -7.29
C PHE A 207 -20.70 6.02 -7.39
N THR A 208 -21.37 5.77 -8.51
CA THR A 208 -22.68 6.36 -8.82
C THR A 208 -23.85 5.39 -8.79
N ASP A 209 -23.64 4.14 -9.19
CA ASP A 209 -24.69 3.11 -9.19
C ASP A 209 -24.81 2.40 -7.83
N ASP A 210 -26.04 2.08 -7.41
CA ASP A 210 -26.33 1.53 -6.09
C ASP A 210 -25.63 0.19 -5.82
N LYS A 211 -25.44 -0.63 -6.87
CA LYS A 211 -24.72 -1.91 -6.77
C LYS A 211 -23.26 -1.67 -6.38
N SER A 212 -22.54 -0.88 -7.16
CA SER A 212 -21.12 -0.62 -6.91
C SER A 212 -20.90 0.21 -5.65
N LYS A 213 -21.83 1.09 -5.27
CA LYS A 213 -21.78 1.79 -3.98
C LYS A 213 -21.86 0.80 -2.80
N ALA A 214 -22.84 -0.10 -2.82
CA ALA A 214 -23.01 -1.09 -1.76
C ALA A 214 -21.80 -2.04 -1.69
N GLU A 215 -21.29 -2.47 -2.84
CA GLU A 215 -20.12 -3.34 -2.91
C GLU A 215 -18.85 -2.62 -2.44
N ALA A 216 -18.62 -1.37 -2.85
CA ALA A 216 -17.48 -0.58 -2.39
C ALA A 216 -17.51 -0.35 -0.88
N ALA A 217 -18.69 -0.07 -0.32
CA ALA A 217 -18.85 0.09 1.13
C ALA A 217 -18.53 -1.21 1.89
N ASP A 218 -18.95 -2.37 1.37
CA ASP A 218 -18.61 -3.68 1.94
C ASP A 218 -17.10 -3.95 1.86
N GLN A 219 -16.46 -3.68 0.72
CA GLN A 219 -15.01 -3.83 0.55
C GLN A 219 -14.22 -2.92 1.51
N ILE A 220 -14.61 -1.65 1.67
CA ILE A 220 -14.00 -0.72 2.64
C ILE A 220 -14.14 -1.23 4.08
N ALA A 221 -15.31 -1.77 4.43
CA ALA A 221 -15.51 -2.35 5.76
C ALA A 221 -14.59 -3.55 6.02
N ARG A 222 -14.40 -4.41 5.01
CA ARG A 222 -13.45 -5.55 5.08
C ARG A 222 -12.00 -5.09 5.15
N LEU A 223 -11.62 -4.07 4.37
CA LEU A 223 -10.29 -3.46 4.41
C LEU A 223 -9.98 -2.87 5.80
N TYR A 224 -10.95 -2.22 6.44
CA TYR A 224 -10.79 -1.72 7.80
C TYR A 224 -10.68 -2.85 8.82
N LYS A 225 -11.49 -3.91 8.67
CA LYS A 225 -11.36 -5.10 9.50
C LYS A 225 -9.95 -5.71 9.37
N LEU A 226 -9.47 -5.87 8.14
CA LEU A 226 -8.10 -6.34 7.86
C LEU A 226 -7.07 -5.43 8.55
N PHE A 227 -7.18 -4.11 8.36
CA PHE A 227 -6.28 -3.12 8.94
C PHE A 227 -6.14 -3.28 10.47
N ILE A 228 -7.26 -3.45 11.17
CA ILE A 228 -7.27 -3.64 12.63
C ILE A 228 -6.76 -5.02 13.02
N ASP A 229 -7.23 -6.10 12.39
CA ASP A 229 -6.92 -7.47 12.79
C ASP A 229 -5.43 -7.82 12.62
N VAL A 230 -4.75 -7.19 11.65
CA VAL A 230 -3.32 -7.43 11.37
C VAL A 230 -2.40 -6.33 11.91
N ASP A 231 -2.91 -5.43 12.76
CA ASP A 231 -2.17 -4.32 13.38
C ASP A 231 -1.41 -3.44 12.35
N ALA A 232 -1.99 -3.29 11.16
CA ALA A 232 -1.40 -2.54 10.06
C ALA A 232 -1.24 -1.05 10.42
N THR A 233 -0.19 -0.43 9.89
CA THR A 233 0.00 1.02 9.99
C THR A 233 -0.54 1.74 8.75
N GLN A 234 -0.57 1.04 7.62
CA GLN A 234 -1.17 1.52 6.37
C GLN A 234 -1.70 0.36 5.52
N VAL A 235 -2.92 0.54 5.00
CA VAL A 235 -3.47 -0.20 3.86
C VAL A 235 -3.69 0.81 2.75
N GLU A 236 -3.13 0.60 1.58
CA GLU A 236 -3.34 1.47 0.42
C GLU A 236 -3.74 0.64 -0.80
N ILE A 237 -4.84 1.04 -1.43
CA ILE A 237 -5.38 0.44 -2.64
C ILE A 237 -5.37 1.50 -3.75
N ASN A 238 -4.56 1.26 -4.78
CA ASN A 238 -4.43 2.19 -5.90
C ASN A 238 -4.13 1.47 -7.23
N PRO A 239 -5.13 1.28 -8.11
CA PRO A 239 -6.51 1.78 -7.99
C PRO A 239 -7.43 0.88 -7.14
N PHE A 240 -8.37 1.51 -6.43
CA PHE A 240 -9.62 0.92 -5.94
C PHE A 240 -10.68 1.20 -6.99
N GLY A 241 -11.18 0.20 -7.70
CA GLY A 241 -11.96 0.43 -8.91
C GLY A 241 -13.11 -0.55 -9.11
N LYS A 242 -13.84 -0.33 -10.21
CA LYS A 242 -14.85 -1.28 -10.69
C LYS A 242 -14.66 -1.62 -12.16
N ASP A 243 -15.02 -2.85 -12.50
CA ASP A 243 -15.06 -3.31 -13.89
C ASP A 243 -16.30 -2.77 -14.64
N THR A 244 -16.40 -3.12 -15.91
CA THR A 244 -17.55 -2.74 -16.77
C THR A 244 -18.88 -3.34 -16.34
N ASP A 245 -18.86 -4.41 -15.53
CA ASP A 245 -20.04 -5.08 -14.98
C ASP A 245 -20.44 -4.51 -13.59
N GLY A 246 -19.71 -3.49 -13.13
CA GLY A 246 -19.94 -2.79 -11.87
C GLY A 246 -19.45 -3.56 -10.64
N ASN A 247 -18.65 -4.61 -10.80
CA ASN A 247 -18.05 -5.34 -9.68
C ASN A 247 -16.82 -4.57 -9.18
N VAL A 248 -16.68 -4.44 -7.86
CA VAL A 248 -15.56 -3.74 -7.24
C VAL A 248 -14.38 -4.69 -7.10
N ILE A 249 -13.21 -4.25 -7.54
CA ILE A 249 -12.00 -5.07 -7.59
C ILE A 249 -10.79 -4.24 -7.15
N GLU A 250 -9.96 -4.80 -6.26
CA GLU A 250 -8.64 -4.25 -5.98
C GLU A 250 -7.55 -4.85 -6.87
N ILE A 251 -6.80 -3.95 -7.52
CA ILE A 251 -5.82 -4.32 -8.54
C ILE A 251 -4.41 -4.33 -7.98
N ARG A 252 -4.11 -3.37 -7.12
CA ARG A 252 -2.82 -3.20 -6.44
C ARG A 252 -3.08 -2.78 -5.01
N CYS A 253 -2.34 -3.41 -4.10
CA CYS A 253 -2.37 -3.10 -2.69
C CYS A 253 -0.96 -2.96 -2.16
N HIS A 254 -0.79 -2.03 -1.22
CA HIS A 254 0.37 -1.90 -0.38
C HIS A 254 -0.10 -2.04 1.07
N LEU A 255 0.48 -3.00 1.78
CA LEU A 255 0.23 -3.19 3.21
C LEU A 255 1.54 -2.98 3.93
N ALA A 256 1.54 -2.01 4.85
CA ALA A 256 2.64 -1.74 5.74
C ALA A 256 2.20 -2.01 7.18
N HIS A 257 3.07 -2.68 7.92
CA HIS A 257 2.93 -2.92 9.35
C HIS A 257 4.07 -2.23 10.08
#